data_AF-A0A812LSA4-F1
#
_entry.id   AF-A0A812LSA4-F1
#
_cell.length_a   1.000
_cell.length_b   1.000
_cell.length_c   1.000
_cell.angle_alpha   90.00
_cell.angle_beta   90.00
_cell.angle_gamma   90.00
#
_symmetry.space_group_name_H-M   'P 1'
#
loop_
_entity.id
_entity.type
_entity.pdbx_description
1 polymer ?
#
loop_
_entity_poly.entity_id
_entity_poly.type
_entity_poly.pdbx_seq_one_letter_code
_entity_poly.pdbx_strand_id
1 'polypeptide(L)'
;MPAEERRSTLNLCGPQATAFMDRCEFISLGCYCAPSYALQLLGLRKNSYPFDWTRSSLEGIMHCIDMKFEDFLTYSTYQVVDQHVVFGGTRWGGSFWHHNLEAPMTIEDMTRRVRRFLGLGDVPGKVPRVFVRIVNSTRELRQVVRLRQTLKDAFPEAQEIYLLLLVELQGERGPIVVNAPEGEGVMIFSFTEEEFRQVPAPGRHPLALSGARCCEAVAAAVKFWSRDGIDGLNLKTYESFAQLSSNIYQFDGGDPARELFVPRRFWGQQMNIFGTESVALAKLLSTVQQQAFMLPAGVDVTKPFPVQCFGRYLQ
;
A
#
# COMPACT_ATOMS: atom_id res chain seq x y z
N MET A 1 -11.36 -10.96 17.49
CA MET A 1 -12.44 -10.01 17.16
C MET A 1 -12.99 -10.34 15.78
N PRO A 2 -14.23 -10.85 15.69
CA PRO A 2 -14.98 -11.05 14.45
C PRO A 2 -15.17 -9.75 13.66
N ALA A 3 -15.52 -9.86 12.39
CA ALA A 3 -15.67 -8.71 11.48
C ALA A 3 -16.75 -7.72 11.93
N GLU A 4 -17.90 -8.21 12.42
CA GLU A 4 -19.01 -7.36 12.88
C GLU A 4 -18.63 -6.53 14.11
N GLU A 5 -18.02 -7.15 15.12
CA GLU A 5 -17.50 -6.47 16.31
C GLU A 5 -16.46 -5.41 15.93
N ARG A 6 -15.58 -5.73 14.97
CA ARG A 6 -14.58 -4.78 14.45
C ARG A 6 -15.24 -3.59 13.75
N ARG A 7 -16.23 -3.84 12.89
CA ARG A 7 -16.98 -2.78 12.20
C ARG A 7 -17.71 -1.89 13.19
N SER A 8 -18.31 -2.46 14.24
CA SER A 8 -18.96 -1.72 15.31
C SER A 8 -17.97 -0.80 16.04
N THR A 9 -16.81 -1.34 16.46
CA THR A 9 -15.75 -0.56 17.14
C THR A 9 -15.22 0.59 16.29
N LEU A 10 -15.21 0.42 14.96
CA LEU A 10 -14.77 1.46 14.01
C LEU A 10 -15.89 2.39 13.56
N ASN A 11 -17.10 2.27 14.14
CA ASN A 11 -18.30 3.02 13.77
C ASN A 11 -18.67 2.87 12.28
N LEU A 12 -18.67 1.63 11.78
CA LEU A 12 -19.08 1.27 10.41
C LEU A 12 -20.45 0.60 10.34
N CYS A 13 -21.20 0.58 11.44
CA CYS A 13 -22.54 -0.01 11.51
C CYS A 13 -23.68 0.98 11.17
N GLY A 14 -23.34 2.22 10.79
CA GLY A 14 -24.32 3.20 10.33
C GLY A 14 -24.96 2.79 9.00
N PRO A 15 -26.19 3.24 8.71
CA PRO A 15 -26.94 2.80 7.54
C PRO A 15 -26.26 3.21 6.22
N GLN A 16 -25.64 4.40 6.18
CA GLN A 16 -24.97 4.89 4.97
C GLN A 16 -23.65 4.15 4.73
N ALA A 17 -22.86 3.92 5.79
CA ALA A 17 -21.65 3.10 5.70
C ALA A 17 -21.96 1.67 5.26
N THR A 18 -22.99 1.05 5.83
CA THR A 18 -23.42 -0.31 5.46
C THR A 18 -23.85 -0.38 3.99
N ALA A 19 -24.73 0.53 3.56
CA ALA A 19 -25.16 0.58 2.16
C ALA A 19 -24.01 0.85 1.18
N PHE A 20 -23.00 1.63 1.58
CA PHE A 20 -21.78 1.82 0.79
C PHE A 20 -20.95 0.54 0.70
N MET A 21 -20.71 -0.14 1.83
CA MET A 21 -19.93 -1.37 1.86
C MET A 21 -20.59 -2.51 1.07
N ASP A 22 -21.92 -2.60 1.10
CA ASP A 22 -22.66 -3.67 0.44
C ASP A 22 -22.66 -3.52 -1.08
N ARG A 23 -22.78 -2.28 -1.59
CA ARG A 23 -22.82 -2.00 -3.04
C ARG A 23 -21.46 -2.01 -3.73
N CYS A 24 -20.37 -1.85 -2.96
CA CYS A 24 -19.02 -1.77 -3.49
C CYS A 24 -18.29 -3.13 -3.44
N GLU A 25 -17.38 -3.33 -4.39
CA GLU A 25 -16.37 -4.39 -4.32
C GLU A 25 -15.03 -3.81 -3.85
N PHE A 26 -14.48 -4.37 -2.77
CA PHE A 26 -13.20 -3.93 -2.21
C PHE A 26 -12.05 -4.80 -2.69
N ILE A 27 -11.01 -4.16 -3.25
CA ILE A 27 -9.91 -4.83 -3.93
C ILE A 27 -8.58 -4.29 -3.41
N SER A 28 -7.71 -5.18 -2.93
CA SER A 28 -6.32 -4.83 -2.64
C SER A 28 -5.51 -4.77 -3.93
N LEU A 29 -4.75 -3.69 -4.12
CA LEU A 29 -3.77 -3.57 -5.21
C LEU A 29 -2.35 -4.02 -4.79
N GLY A 30 -2.20 -4.66 -3.63
CA GLY A 30 -0.93 -5.24 -3.20
C GLY A 30 0.03 -4.22 -2.58
N CYS A 31 1.29 -4.21 -3.05
CA CYS A 31 2.48 -3.68 -2.37
C CYS A 31 2.88 -4.47 -1.12
N TYR A 32 1.92 -4.81 -0.26
CA TYR A 32 2.12 -5.57 0.95
C TYR A 32 0.83 -6.34 1.27
N CYS A 33 0.87 -7.37 2.11
CA CYS A 33 -0.30 -8.20 2.41
C CYS A 33 -1.33 -7.52 3.34
N ALA A 34 -0.95 -6.45 4.05
CA ALA A 34 -1.82 -5.80 5.04
C ALA A 34 -3.15 -5.27 4.49
N PRO A 35 -3.27 -4.65 3.30
CA PRO A 35 -4.56 -4.22 2.75
C PRO A 35 -5.54 -5.38 2.55
N SER A 36 -5.11 -6.46 1.89
CA SER A 36 -5.92 -7.67 1.72
C SER A 36 -6.35 -8.25 3.06
N TYR A 37 -5.43 -8.33 4.02
CA TYR A 37 -5.73 -8.83 5.36
C TYR A 37 -6.71 -7.91 6.12
N ALA A 38 -6.59 -6.60 5.99
CA ALA A 38 -7.52 -5.64 6.59
C ALA A 38 -8.93 -5.74 6.02
N LEU A 39 -9.06 -5.91 4.70
CA LEU A 39 -10.34 -6.17 4.05
C LEU A 39 -10.97 -7.46 4.56
N GLN A 40 -10.16 -8.51 4.79
CA GLN A 40 -10.64 -9.76 5.40
C GLN A 40 -11.09 -9.54 6.85
N LEU A 41 -10.31 -8.83 7.66
CA LEU A 41 -10.64 -8.53 9.05
C LEU A 41 -11.94 -7.72 9.21
N LEU A 42 -12.29 -6.89 8.21
CA LEU A 42 -13.52 -6.12 8.16
C LEU A 42 -14.70 -6.87 7.53
N GLY A 43 -14.48 -8.07 6.99
CA GLY A 43 -15.50 -8.80 6.22
C GLY A 43 -15.83 -8.18 4.86
N LEU A 44 -14.96 -7.31 4.34
CA LEU A 44 -15.12 -6.63 3.05
C LEU A 44 -14.47 -7.39 1.89
N ARG A 45 -13.55 -8.32 2.19
CA ARG A 45 -12.94 -9.20 1.19
C ARG A 45 -13.90 -10.35 0.84
N LYS A 46 -14.83 -10.10 -0.08
CA LYS A 46 -15.76 -11.10 -0.62
C LYS A 46 -15.06 -12.11 -1.54
N ASN A 47 -14.00 -11.66 -2.22
CA ASN A 47 -13.26 -12.43 -3.21
C ASN A 47 -11.75 -12.27 -3.05
N SER A 48 -10.98 -13.17 -3.67
CA SER A 48 -9.52 -13.00 -3.83
C SER A 48 -9.19 -12.32 -5.16
N TYR A 49 -8.15 -11.50 -5.18
CA TYR A 49 -7.74 -10.71 -6.34
C TYR A 49 -6.26 -10.91 -6.71
N PRO A 50 -5.83 -10.54 -7.94
CA PRO A 50 -4.50 -10.87 -8.45
C PRO A 50 -3.37 -10.37 -7.55
N PHE A 51 -3.52 -9.16 -7.02
CA PHE A 51 -2.47 -8.52 -6.21
C PHE A 51 -2.55 -8.83 -4.72
N ASP A 52 -3.53 -9.62 -4.26
CA ASP A 52 -3.55 -10.11 -2.89
C ASP A 52 -2.26 -10.90 -2.63
N TRP A 53 -1.54 -10.58 -1.55
CA TRP A 53 -0.33 -11.32 -1.16
C TRP A 53 0.83 -11.25 -2.18
N THR A 54 0.88 -10.19 -2.99
CA THR A 54 1.99 -9.89 -3.92
C THR A 54 2.73 -8.62 -3.51
N ARG A 55 4.01 -8.51 -3.91
CA ARG A 55 4.69 -7.21 -3.98
C ARG A 55 4.44 -6.62 -5.36
N SER A 56 4.07 -5.35 -5.41
CA SER A 56 3.78 -4.63 -6.64
C SER A 56 4.18 -3.17 -6.53
N SER A 57 4.78 -2.62 -7.59
CA SER A 57 4.84 -1.17 -7.81
C SER A 57 3.53 -0.69 -8.44
N LEU A 58 3.26 0.61 -8.35
CA LEU A 58 2.11 1.23 -9.01
C LEU A 58 2.24 1.16 -10.54
N GLU A 59 3.46 1.33 -11.07
CA GLU A 59 3.76 1.12 -12.50
C GLU A 59 3.47 -0.32 -12.94
N GLY A 60 3.86 -1.31 -12.13
CA GLY A 60 3.60 -2.72 -12.42
C GLY A 60 2.11 -3.06 -12.44
N ILE A 61 1.31 -2.43 -11.57
CA ILE A 61 -0.16 -2.56 -11.62
C ILE A 61 -0.72 -1.97 -12.89
N MET A 62 -0.31 -0.75 -13.25
CA MET A 62 -0.78 -0.11 -14.48
C MET A 62 -0.38 -0.94 -15.70
N HIS A 63 0.85 -1.44 -15.76
CA HIS A 63 1.31 -2.38 -16.79
C HIS A 63 0.41 -3.61 -16.89
N CYS A 64 0.13 -4.28 -15.77
CA CYS A 64 -0.76 -5.44 -15.75
C CYS A 64 -2.15 -5.11 -16.27
N ILE A 65 -2.70 -3.93 -15.95
CA ILE A 65 -4.02 -3.52 -16.44
C ILE A 65 -3.97 -3.22 -17.94
N ASP A 66 -3.01 -2.40 -18.37
CA ASP A 66 -2.82 -1.96 -19.76
C ASP A 66 -2.58 -3.16 -20.70
N MET A 67 -1.80 -4.15 -20.24
CA MET A 67 -1.51 -5.40 -20.94
C MET A 67 -2.54 -6.50 -20.68
N LYS A 68 -3.66 -6.20 -20.02
CA LYS A 68 -4.72 -7.17 -19.69
C LYS A 68 -4.19 -8.45 -19.01
N PHE A 69 -3.16 -8.29 -18.20
CA PHE A 69 -2.46 -9.32 -17.42
C PHE A 69 -1.78 -10.40 -18.29
N GLU A 70 -1.51 -10.14 -19.57
CA GLU A 70 -0.90 -11.10 -20.51
C GLU A 70 0.38 -11.75 -19.96
N ASP A 71 1.24 -10.95 -19.31
CA ASP A 71 2.52 -11.40 -18.75
C ASP A 71 2.54 -11.45 -17.21
N PHE A 72 1.36 -11.46 -16.56
CA PHE A 72 1.25 -11.40 -15.10
C PHE A 72 1.97 -12.55 -14.38
N LEU A 73 1.89 -13.76 -14.92
CA LEU A 73 2.49 -14.97 -14.34
C LEU A 73 3.93 -15.24 -14.83
N THR A 74 4.54 -14.29 -15.54
CA THR A 74 5.95 -14.41 -15.92
C THR A 74 6.85 -14.29 -14.70
N TYR A 75 7.95 -15.03 -14.66
CA TYR A 75 9.02 -14.88 -13.68
C TYR A 75 10.34 -15.35 -14.31
N SER A 76 11.46 -14.85 -13.80
CA SER A 76 12.81 -15.24 -14.24
C SER A 76 13.71 -15.68 -13.09
N THR A 77 13.27 -15.50 -11.86
CA THR A 77 13.98 -15.91 -10.65
C THR A 77 13.01 -16.56 -9.68
N TYR A 78 13.47 -17.59 -8.97
CA TYR A 78 12.79 -18.09 -7.79
C TYR A 78 13.81 -18.31 -6.66
N GLN A 79 13.39 -18.08 -5.42
CA GLN A 79 14.24 -18.26 -4.23
C GLN A 79 13.40 -18.66 -3.02
N VAL A 80 14.03 -19.29 -2.03
CA VAL A 80 13.38 -19.60 -0.75
C VAL A 80 13.82 -18.58 0.29
N VAL A 81 12.87 -17.82 0.84
CA VAL A 81 13.10 -16.82 1.90
C VAL A 81 12.15 -17.13 3.05
N ASP A 82 12.67 -17.37 4.26
CA ASP A 82 11.89 -17.66 5.47
C ASP A 82 10.79 -18.71 5.25
N GLN A 83 11.14 -19.83 4.61
CA GLN A 83 10.24 -20.94 4.25
C GLN A 83 9.21 -20.64 3.14
N HIS A 84 9.24 -19.45 2.55
CA HIS A 84 8.40 -19.09 1.41
C HIS A 84 9.16 -19.20 0.10
N VAL A 85 8.52 -19.78 -0.93
CA VAL A 85 9.03 -19.73 -2.30
C VAL A 85 8.58 -18.42 -2.92
N VAL A 86 9.55 -17.60 -3.32
CA VAL A 86 9.36 -16.29 -3.92
C VAL A 86 9.63 -16.38 -5.41
N PHE A 87 8.65 -16.02 -6.23
CA PHE A 87 8.81 -15.89 -7.68
C PHE A 87 8.95 -14.41 -8.03
N GLY A 88 10.10 -14.03 -8.57
CA GLY A 88 10.48 -12.64 -8.87
C GLY A 88 10.96 -12.45 -10.31
N GLY A 89 11.37 -11.22 -10.61
CA GLY A 89 11.80 -10.86 -11.97
C GLY A 89 10.67 -11.03 -12.98
N THR A 90 9.45 -10.70 -12.59
CA THR A 90 8.27 -10.68 -13.47
C THR A 90 8.41 -9.52 -14.45
N ARG A 91 7.80 -9.61 -15.63
CA ARG A 91 7.86 -8.54 -16.65
C ARG A 91 7.26 -7.22 -16.18
N TRP A 92 6.28 -7.30 -15.29
CA TRP A 92 5.59 -6.16 -14.69
C TRP A 92 6.31 -5.60 -13.44
N GLY A 93 7.47 -6.15 -13.07
CA GLY A 93 8.32 -5.59 -12.00
C GLY A 93 7.83 -5.86 -10.57
N GLY A 94 6.98 -6.86 -10.36
CA GLY A 94 6.58 -7.30 -9.02
C GLY A 94 7.07 -8.71 -8.69
N SER A 95 6.50 -9.29 -7.63
CA SER A 95 6.85 -10.65 -7.20
C SER A 95 5.76 -11.32 -6.37
N PHE A 96 5.78 -12.66 -6.38
CA PHE A 96 4.83 -13.52 -5.69
C PHE A 96 5.53 -14.18 -4.49
N TRP A 97 5.04 -13.92 -3.28
CA TRP A 97 5.67 -14.39 -2.03
C TRP A 97 4.92 -15.55 -1.36
N HIS A 98 3.68 -15.80 -1.78
CA HIS A 98 2.79 -16.79 -1.16
C HIS A 98 2.10 -17.70 -2.19
N HIS A 99 2.62 -17.71 -3.43
CA HIS A 99 2.00 -18.44 -4.53
C HIS A 99 3.07 -19.25 -5.25
N ASN A 100 2.85 -20.56 -5.38
CA ASN A 100 3.70 -21.42 -6.18
C ASN A 100 3.26 -21.37 -7.64
N LEU A 101 3.94 -20.58 -8.48
CA LEU A 101 3.58 -20.41 -9.89
C LEU A 101 3.83 -21.65 -10.76
N GLU A 102 4.55 -22.65 -10.26
CA GLU A 102 4.75 -23.93 -10.95
C GLU A 102 3.61 -24.93 -10.65
N ALA A 103 2.79 -24.67 -9.64
CA ALA A 103 1.65 -25.53 -9.33
C ALA A 103 0.46 -25.19 -10.27
N PRO A 104 -0.09 -26.16 -11.03
CA PRO A 104 -1.18 -25.91 -11.98
C PRO A 104 -2.40 -25.24 -11.34
N MET A 105 -2.78 -25.67 -10.13
CA MET A 105 -3.89 -25.08 -9.39
C MET A 105 -3.68 -23.59 -9.07
N THR A 106 -2.45 -23.16 -8.81
CA THR A 106 -2.13 -21.74 -8.58
C THR A 106 -2.35 -20.91 -9.86
N ILE A 107 -1.95 -21.45 -11.02
CA ILE A 107 -2.14 -20.80 -12.32
C ILE A 107 -3.63 -20.64 -12.61
N GLU A 108 -4.43 -21.69 -12.40
CA GLU A 108 -5.89 -21.65 -12.55
C GLU A 108 -6.53 -20.62 -11.60
N ASP A 109 -6.12 -20.62 -10.33
CA ASP A 109 -6.61 -19.67 -9.34
C ASP A 109 -6.27 -18.23 -9.70
N MET A 110 -5.04 -17.95 -10.12
CA MET A 110 -4.64 -16.62 -10.55
C MET A 110 -5.38 -16.16 -11.80
N THR A 111 -5.58 -17.06 -12.77
CA THR A 111 -6.38 -16.79 -13.97
C THR A 111 -7.80 -16.39 -13.59
N ARG A 112 -8.43 -17.12 -12.66
CA ARG A 112 -9.77 -16.79 -12.15
C ARG A 112 -9.79 -15.43 -11.43
N ARG A 113 -8.78 -15.13 -10.60
CA ARG A 113 -8.64 -13.82 -9.93
C ARG A 113 -8.50 -12.67 -10.92
N VAL A 114 -7.72 -12.85 -12.00
CA VAL A 114 -7.54 -11.86 -13.07
C VAL A 114 -8.85 -11.65 -13.84
N ARG A 115 -9.52 -12.72 -14.23
CA ARG A 115 -10.83 -12.63 -14.91
C ARG A 115 -11.84 -11.88 -14.06
N ARG A 116 -11.92 -12.19 -12.76
CA ARG A 116 -12.77 -11.46 -11.81
C ARG A 116 -12.38 -9.99 -11.70
N PHE A 117 -11.09 -9.70 -11.57
CA PHE A 117 -10.59 -8.33 -11.50
C PHE A 117 -11.09 -7.53 -12.70
N LEU A 118 -10.93 -8.05 -13.91
CA LEU A 118 -11.36 -7.44 -15.18
C LEU A 118 -12.89 -7.42 -15.41
N GLY A 119 -13.70 -7.88 -14.45
CA GLY A 119 -15.16 -7.93 -14.61
C GLY A 119 -15.68 -9.05 -15.51
N LEU A 120 -14.83 -10.02 -15.88
CA LEU A 120 -15.12 -11.14 -16.80
C LEU A 120 -15.49 -12.45 -16.07
N GLY A 121 -15.88 -12.34 -14.81
CA GLY A 121 -16.15 -13.47 -13.91
C GLY A 121 -17.39 -13.27 -13.05
N ASP A 122 -17.29 -13.68 -11.80
CA ASP A 122 -18.34 -13.63 -10.77
C ASP A 122 -18.62 -12.23 -10.22
N VAL A 123 -17.79 -11.23 -10.52
CA VAL A 123 -18.02 -9.83 -10.17
C VAL A 123 -18.15 -9.00 -11.45
N PRO A 124 -19.34 -8.50 -11.80
CA PRO A 124 -19.54 -7.71 -13.02
C PRO A 124 -18.72 -6.41 -13.04
N GLY A 125 -18.30 -5.97 -14.24
CA GLY A 125 -17.55 -4.73 -14.44
C GLY A 125 -18.28 -3.46 -13.99
N LYS A 126 -19.62 -3.47 -13.97
CA LYS A 126 -20.47 -2.34 -13.55
C LYS A 126 -20.52 -2.07 -12.04
N VAL A 127 -20.06 -3.01 -11.21
CA VAL A 127 -20.09 -2.87 -9.75
C VAL A 127 -19.11 -1.78 -9.34
N PRO A 128 -19.50 -0.78 -8.51
CA PRO A 128 -18.59 0.21 -7.97
C PRO A 128 -17.41 -0.44 -7.24
N ARG A 129 -16.20 0.09 -7.42
CA ARG A 129 -14.97 -0.55 -6.88
C ARG A 129 -14.23 0.38 -5.95
N VAL A 130 -13.77 -0.18 -4.83
CA VAL A 130 -12.88 0.48 -3.86
C VAL A 130 -11.53 -0.23 -3.90
N PHE A 131 -10.53 0.45 -4.46
CA PHE A 131 -9.16 -0.04 -4.49
C PHE A 131 -8.39 0.44 -3.28
N VAL A 132 -7.69 -0.46 -2.59
CA VAL A 132 -6.87 -0.15 -1.41
C VAL A 132 -5.42 -0.52 -1.70
N ARG A 133 -4.50 0.43 -1.49
CA ARG A 133 -3.07 0.24 -1.73
C ARG A 133 -2.22 0.90 -0.66
N ILE A 134 -1.20 0.20 -0.15
CA ILE A 134 -0.06 0.87 0.48
C ILE A 134 0.89 1.31 -0.63
N VAL A 135 1.29 2.58 -0.64
CA VAL A 135 2.24 3.05 -1.65
C VAL A 135 3.62 2.47 -1.37
N ASN A 136 4.28 1.98 -2.41
CA ASN A 136 5.63 1.42 -2.26
C ASN A 136 6.66 2.51 -1.98
N SER A 137 6.47 3.70 -2.56
CA SER A 137 7.30 4.86 -2.28
C SER A 137 6.45 6.12 -2.45
N THR A 138 6.94 7.23 -1.92
CA THR A 138 6.26 8.54 -2.08
C THR A 138 6.26 9.03 -3.52
N ARG A 139 7.10 8.47 -4.40
CA ARG A 139 7.08 8.75 -5.83
C ARG A 139 5.78 8.28 -6.48
N GLU A 140 5.15 7.24 -5.95
CA GLU A 140 3.88 6.73 -6.45
C GLU A 140 2.73 7.74 -6.31
N LEU A 141 2.84 8.72 -5.38
CA LEU A 141 1.83 9.78 -5.23
C LEU A 141 1.71 10.66 -6.49
N ARG A 142 2.77 10.77 -7.29
CA ARG A 142 2.73 11.48 -8.58
C ARG A 142 1.98 10.70 -9.67
N GLN A 143 1.75 9.40 -9.45
CA GLN A 143 1.14 8.50 -10.42
C GLN A 143 -0.33 8.23 -10.11
N VAL A 144 -0.88 8.80 -9.02
CA VAL A 144 -2.24 8.52 -8.55
C VAL A 144 -3.30 8.88 -9.58
N VAL A 145 -3.14 10.03 -10.24
CA VAL A 145 -4.04 10.48 -11.30
C VAL A 145 -4.02 9.49 -12.46
N ARG A 146 -2.83 9.06 -12.89
CA ARG A 146 -2.67 8.07 -13.95
C ARG A 146 -3.27 6.72 -13.55
N LEU A 147 -3.01 6.23 -12.34
CA LEU A 147 -3.59 4.98 -11.84
C LEU A 147 -5.11 5.03 -11.84
N ARG A 148 -5.71 6.13 -11.34
CA ARG A 148 -7.17 6.27 -11.33
C ARG A 148 -7.72 6.28 -12.75
N GLN A 149 -7.04 6.93 -13.69
CA GLN A 149 -7.45 6.91 -15.10
C GLN A 149 -7.35 5.50 -15.68
N THR A 150 -6.23 4.80 -15.51
CA THR A 150 -6.06 3.40 -15.92
C THR A 150 -7.15 2.48 -15.35
N LEU A 151 -7.54 2.67 -14.09
CA LEU A 151 -8.64 1.91 -13.49
C LEU A 151 -9.99 2.28 -14.11
N LYS A 152 -10.28 3.56 -14.35
CA LYS A 152 -11.52 3.98 -15.04
C LYS A 152 -11.60 3.41 -16.46
N ASP A 153 -10.50 3.43 -17.19
CA ASP A 153 -10.44 2.91 -18.56
C ASP A 153 -10.62 1.39 -18.59
N ALA A 154 -10.16 0.68 -17.57
CA ALA A 154 -10.37 -0.76 -17.40
C ALA A 154 -11.81 -1.12 -16.99
N PHE A 155 -12.56 -0.18 -16.42
CA PHE A 155 -13.93 -0.37 -15.92
C PHE A 155 -14.87 0.74 -16.41
N PRO A 156 -15.09 0.90 -17.73
CA PRO A 156 -15.88 2.00 -18.27
C PRO A 156 -17.36 1.96 -17.86
N GLU A 157 -17.87 0.79 -17.49
CA GLU A 157 -19.24 0.60 -17.02
C GLU A 157 -19.40 0.76 -15.51
N ALA A 158 -18.31 0.85 -14.74
CA ALA A 158 -18.39 1.05 -13.30
C ALA A 158 -18.91 2.46 -13.02
N GLN A 159 -19.95 2.54 -12.18
CA GLN A 159 -20.54 3.83 -11.79
C GLN A 159 -19.51 4.71 -11.07
N GLU A 160 -18.77 4.11 -10.14
CA GLU A 160 -17.72 4.80 -9.40
C GLU A 160 -16.47 3.94 -9.18
N ILE A 161 -15.31 4.62 -9.22
CA ILE A 161 -14.00 4.07 -8.87
C ILE A 161 -13.44 4.91 -7.73
N TYR A 162 -13.27 4.27 -6.58
CA TYR A 162 -12.67 4.85 -5.38
C TYR A 162 -11.28 4.29 -5.15
N LEU A 163 -10.37 5.12 -4.67
CA LEU A 163 -8.99 4.75 -4.40
C LEU A 163 -8.55 5.23 -3.02
N LEU A 164 -8.19 4.29 -2.14
CA LEU A 164 -7.56 4.54 -0.85
C LEU A 164 -6.07 4.23 -0.95
N LEU A 165 -5.24 5.24 -0.70
CA LEU A 165 -3.79 5.11 -0.63
C LEU A 165 -3.30 5.25 0.80
N LEU A 166 -2.46 4.32 1.24
CA LEU A 166 -1.88 4.29 2.57
C LEU A 166 -0.41 4.70 2.47
N VAL A 167 -0.02 5.70 3.24
CA VAL A 167 1.32 6.32 3.19
C VAL A 167 1.97 6.17 4.57
N GLU A 168 3.06 5.42 4.64
CA GLU A 168 3.80 5.14 5.87
C GLU A 168 4.84 6.24 6.18
N LEU A 169 5.39 6.20 7.40
CA LEU A 169 6.50 7.05 7.84
C LEU A 169 6.24 8.56 7.71
N GLN A 170 5.06 9.00 8.11
CA GLN A 170 4.69 10.41 8.13
C GLN A 170 4.86 11.01 9.54
N GLY A 171 4.79 12.35 9.65
CA GLY A 171 4.88 13.04 10.95
C GLY A 171 3.53 13.19 11.64
N GLU A 172 2.43 13.05 10.89
CA GLU A 172 1.06 13.12 11.39
C GLU A 172 0.30 11.91 10.87
N ARG A 173 -0.64 11.42 11.68
CA ARG A 173 -1.60 10.38 11.30
C ARG A 173 -2.86 11.05 10.80
N GLY A 174 -3.50 10.49 9.78
CA GLY A 174 -4.89 10.77 9.51
C GLY A 174 -5.28 10.77 8.03
N PRO A 175 -6.59 10.97 7.77
CA PRO A 175 -7.12 11.06 6.43
C PRO A 175 -6.71 12.37 5.76
N ILE A 176 -6.35 12.27 4.50
CA ILE A 176 -5.91 13.35 3.63
C ILE A 176 -6.73 13.31 2.34
N VAL A 177 -7.17 14.48 1.88
CA VAL A 177 -7.88 14.65 0.62
C VAL A 177 -7.25 15.74 -0.23
N VAL A 178 -7.46 15.66 -1.55
CA VAL A 178 -7.05 16.70 -2.50
C VAL A 178 -8.31 17.40 -3.02
N ASN A 179 -8.44 18.71 -2.75
CA ASN A 179 -9.55 19.55 -3.17
C ASN A 179 -9.38 20.03 -4.61
N ALA A 180 -9.26 19.08 -5.54
CA ALA A 180 -9.17 19.33 -6.97
C ALA A 180 -9.90 18.21 -7.73
N PRO A 181 -10.32 18.42 -8.99
CA PRO A 181 -11.03 17.41 -9.77
C PRO A 181 -10.30 16.06 -9.84
N GLU A 182 -8.97 16.08 -9.90
CA GLU A 182 -8.15 14.86 -9.90
C GLU A 182 -8.17 14.10 -8.57
N GLY A 183 -8.53 14.75 -7.46
CA GLY A 183 -8.66 14.17 -6.12
C GLY A 183 -10.02 13.51 -5.87
N GLU A 184 -10.99 13.68 -6.75
CA GLU A 184 -12.32 13.08 -6.62
C GLU A 184 -12.24 11.56 -6.51
N GLY A 185 -12.94 10.96 -5.53
CA GLY A 185 -12.91 9.52 -5.29
C GLY A 185 -11.57 8.99 -4.75
N VAL A 186 -10.59 9.86 -4.49
CA VAL A 186 -9.31 9.48 -3.89
C VAL A 186 -9.28 9.93 -2.44
N MET A 187 -8.86 9.03 -1.55
CA MET A 187 -8.46 9.35 -0.18
C MET A 187 -7.05 8.82 0.05
N ILE A 188 -6.26 9.60 0.76
CA ILE A 188 -4.97 9.18 1.29
C ILE A 188 -5.12 9.02 2.80
N PHE A 189 -4.49 8.03 3.40
CA PHE A 189 -4.36 7.91 4.84
C PHE A 189 -2.89 7.82 5.21
N SER A 190 -2.46 8.71 6.10
CA SER A 190 -1.08 8.76 6.58
C SER A 190 -0.93 8.02 7.90
N PHE A 191 0.13 7.23 8.01
CA PHE A 191 0.56 6.58 9.23
C PHE A 191 1.86 7.20 9.71
N THR A 192 1.99 7.33 11.03
CA THR A 192 3.21 7.88 11.61
C THR A 192 4.35 6.89 11.58
N GLU A 193 5.58 7.40 11.67
CA GLU A 193 6.76 6.56 11.81
C GLU A 193 6.77 5.74 13.11
N GLU A 194 6.22 6.28 14.21
CA GLU A 194 6.13 5.57 15.49
C GLU A 194 5.31 4.27 15.38
N GLU A 195 4.20 4.31 14.63
CA GLU A 195 3.36 3.14 14.41
C GLU A 195 4.05 2.03 13.64
N PHE A 196 4.94 2.38 12.72
CA PHE A 196 5.72 1.40 11.98
C PHE A 196 6.78 0.73 12.88
N ARG A 197 7.31 1.48 13.86
CA ARG A 197 8.32 0.98 14.81
C ARG A 197 7.74 0.09 15.90
N GLN A 198 6.42 0.01 16.02
CA GLN A 198 5.77 -0.83 17.02
C GLN A 198 6.14 -2.30 16.80
N VAL A 199 6.90 -2.84 17.73
CA VAL A 199 7.20 -4.28 17.76
C VAL A 199 5.95 -5.00 18.24
N PRO A 200 5.47 -6.04 17.54
CA PRO A 200 4.36 -6.84 18.02
C PRO A 200 4.67 -7.40 19.41
N ALA A 201 3.68 -7.38 20.31
CA ALA A 201 3.79 -8.08 21.59
C ALA A 201 4.15 -9.57 21.35
N PRO A 202 4.86 -10.23 22.28
CA PRO A 202 5.23 -11.64 22.14
C PRO A 202 4.03 -12.51 21.71
N GLY A 203 4.23 -13.31 20.65
CA GLY A 203 3.18 -14.17 20.08
C GLY A 203 2.23 -13.49 19.08
N ARG A 204 2.37 -12.19 18.79
CA ARG A 204 1.62 -11.51 17.73
C ARG A 204 2.41 -11.44 16.42
N HIS A 205 1.76 -11.83 15.32
CA HIS A 205 2.35 -11.74 13.99
C HIS A 205 2.39 -10.27 13.51
N PRO A 206 3.49 -9.76 12.92
CA PRO A 206 3.58 -8.37 12.42
C PRO A 206 2.44 -7.96 11.48
N LEU A 207 1.99 -8.89 10.64
CA LEU A 207 0.84 -8.68 9.75
C LEU A 207 -0.45 -8.31 10.51
N ALA A 208 -0.66 -8.83 11.72
CA ALA A 208 -1.86 -8.54 12.50
C ALA A 208 -1.93 -7.06 12.92
N LEU A 209 -0.77 -6.49 13.28
CA LEU A 209 -0.66 -5.09 13.65
C LEU A 209 -0.88 -4.19 12.42
N SER A 210 -0.19 -4.46 11.32
CA SER A 210 -0.36 -3.70 10.08
C SER A 210 -1.77 -3.82 9.50
N GLY A 211 -2.38 -5.00 9.60
CA GLY A 211 -3.77 -5.22 9.21
C GLY A 211 -4.75 -4.39 10.04
N ALA A 212 -4.58 -4.33 11.36
CA ALA A 212 -5.42 -3.51 12.23
C ALA A 212 -5.33 -2.01 11.89
N ARG A 213 -4.10 -1.50 11.66
CA ARG A 213 -3.89 -0.11 11.21
C ARG A 213 -4.58 0.16 9.86
N CYS A 214 -4.45 -0.76 8.91
CA CYS A 214 -5.13 -0.67 7.62
C CYS A 214 -6.67 -0.71 7.76
N CYS A 215 -7.23 -1.45 8.73
CA CYS A 215 -8.68 -1.43 8.99
C CYS A 215 -9.18 -0.03 9.35
N GLU A 216 -8.42 0.73 10.14
CA GLU A 216 -8.78 2.09 10.52
C GLU A 216 -8.79 3.04 9.31
N ALA A 217 -7.81 2.92 8.42
CA ALA A 217 -7.77 3.70 7.19
C ALA A 217 -8.93 3.35 6.25
N VAL A 218 -9.25 2.06 6.09
CA VAL A 218 -10.41 1.62 5.31
C VAL A 218 -11.70 2.15 5.93
N ALA A 219 -11.82 2.15 7.26
CA ALA A 219 -12.97 2.70 7.95
C ALA A 219 -13.13 4.21 7.72
N ALA A 220 -12.03 4.98 7.78
CA ALA A 220 -12.05 6.41 7.47
C ALA A 220 -12.51 6.68 6.03
N ALA A 221 -12.04 5.89 5.07
CA ALA A 221 -12.44 6.01 3.67
C ALA A 221 -13.92 5.67 3.45
N VAL A 222 -14.43 4.61 4.08
CA VAL A 222 -15.85 4.27 4.04
C VAL A 222 -16.71 5.40 4.60
N LYS A 223 -16.35 5.97 5.76
CA LYS A 223 -17.06 7.12 6.35
C LYS A 223 -17.07 8.32 5.42
N PHE A 224 -15.92 8.63 4.83
CA PHE A 224 -15.79 9.74 3.90
C PHE A 224 -16.67 9.59 2.65
N TRP A 225 -16.61 8.45 1.96
CA TRP A 225 -17.37 8.24 0.72
C TRP A 225 -18.85 7.94 0.95
N SER A 226 -19.22 7.33 2.08
CA SER A 226 -20.62 7.14 2.46
C SER A 226 -21.27 8.40 3.02
N ARG A 227 -20.46 9.40 3.42
CA ARG A 227 -20.84 10.58 4.22
C ARG A 227 -21.33 10.25 5.63
N ASP A 228 -21.17 8.99 6.06
CA ASP A 228 -21.55 8.54 7.40
C ASP A 228 -20.48 8.95 8.42
N GLY A 229 -20.81 9.86 9.34
CA GLY A 229 -19.88 10.31 10.38
C GLY A 229 -18.67 11.09 9.85
N ILE A 230 -18.81 11.77 8.71
CA ILE A 230 -17.73 12.58 8.12
C ILE A 230 -17.27 13.71 9.05
N ASP A 231 -18.16 14.28 9.87
CA ASP A 231 -17.86 15.35 10.82
C ASP A 231 -16.84 14.92 11.90
N GLY A 232 -16.70 13.61 12.14
CA GLY A 232 -15.71 13.06 13.05
C GLY A 232 -14.32 12.86 12.42
N LEU A 233 -14.17 13.06 11.11
CA LEU A 233 -12.90 12.93 10.42
C LEU A 233 -12.17 14.28 10.41
N ASN A 234 -11.02 14.34 11.08
CA ASN A 234 -10.10 15.48 10.95
C ASN A 234 -9.37 15.40 9.60
N LEU A 235 -10.05 15.83 8.53
CA LEU A 235 -9.54 15.78 7.16
C LEU A 235 -8.46 16.84 6.96
N LYS A 236 -7.26 16.41 6.55
CA LYS A 236 -6.24 17.32 6.04
C LYS A 236 -6.42 17.51 4.54
N THR A 237 -6.55 18.76 4.11
CA THR A 237 -6.83 19.09 2.71
C THR A 237 -5.63 19.75 2.04
N TYR A 238 -5.38 19.37 0.79
CA TYR A 238 -4.42 20.03 -0.10
C TYR A 238 -5.11 20.42 -1.41
N GLU A 239 -4.64 21.46 -2.08
CA GLU A 239 -5.22 21.97 -3.33
C GLU A 239 -4.78 21.17 -4.56
N SER A 240 -3.75 20.32 -4.45
CA SER A 240 -3.28 19.46 -5.55
C SER A 240 -2.42 18.30 -5.04
N PHE A 241 -2.25 17.27 -5.87
CA PHE A 241 -1.27 16.20 -5.59
C PHE A 241 0.18 16.71 -5.56
N ALA A 242 0.49 17.79 -6.28
CA ALA A 242 1.80 18.44 -6.23
C ALA A 242 2.06 19.04 -4.84
N GLN A 243 1.09 19.78 -4.28
CA GLN A 243 1.18 20.33 -2.92
C GLN A 243 1.21 19.22 -1.86
N LEU A 244 0.41 18.17 -2.03
CA LEU A 244 0.46 17.00 -1.15
C LEU A 244 1.87 16.38 -1.16
N SER A 245 2.43 16.15 -2.35
CA SER A 245 3.75 15.52 -2.53
C SER A 245 4.88 16.33 -1.92
N SER A 246 4.78 17.67 -1.89
CA SER A 246 5.78 18.54 -1.25
C SER A 246 5.67 18.59 0.27
N ASN A 247 4.53 18.16 0.83
CA ASN A 247 4.28 18.17 2.28
C ASN A 247 4.44 16.80 2.94
N ILE A 248 4.47 15.73 2.15
CA ILE A 248 4.72 14.36 2.60
C ILE A 248 6.22 14.09 2.72
N TYR A 249 6.56 13.41 3.80
CA TYR A 249 7.92 12.93 4.00
C TYR A 249 8.26 11.81 3.03
N GLN A 250 9.42 11.90 2.39
CA GLN A 250 9.83 10.94 1.38
C GLN A 250 10.30 9.61 1.98
N PHE A 251 9.85 8.49 1.42
CA PHE A 251 10.29 7.14 1.79
C PHE A 251 10.28 6.17 0.61
N ASP A 252 11.00 5.06 0.77
CA ASP A 252 11.07 3.94 -0.17
C ASP A 252 10.83 2.60 0.56
N GLY A 253 9.93 1.79 0.02
CA GLY A 253 9.50 0.48 0.52
C GLY A 253 10.34 -0.70 0.06
N GLY A 254 11.42 -0.44 -0.67
CA GLY A 254 12.26 -1.46 -1.31
C GLY A 254 11.76 -1.87 -2.69
N ASP A 255 12.58 -2.68 -3.37
CA ASP A 255 12.30 -3.20 -4.71
C ASP A 255 11.16 -4.25 -4.68
N PRO A 256 9.99 -3.98 -5.28
CA PRO A 256 8.88 -4.93 -5.30
C PRO A 256 9.20 -6.24 -6.04
N ALA A 257 10.22 -6.28 -6.89
CA ALA A 257 10.59 -7.49 -7.61
C ALA A 257 11.41 -8.48 -6.76
N ARG A 258 12.04 -8.02 -5.67
CA ARG A 258 13.11 -8.77 -4.98
C ARG A 258 13.11 -8.67 -3.46
N GLU A 259 12.57 -7.59 -2.90
CA GLU A 259 12.63 -7.32 -1.45
C GLU A 259 11.26 -7.52 -0.79
N LEU A 260 11.25 -7.62 0.55
CA LEU A 260 10.05 -7.45 1.38
C LEU A 260 9.74 -5.97 1.60
N PHE A 261 8.48 -5.66 1.93
CA PHE A 261 8.08 -4.25 2.12
C PHE A 261 8.65 -3.77 3.44
N VAL A 262 9.69 -2.95 3.35
CA VAL A 262 10.38 -2.36 4.50
C VAL A 262 10.54 -0.86 4.21
N PRO A 263 9.52 -0.03 4.51
CA PRO A 263 9.58 1.40 4.29
C PRO A 263 10.74 2.01 5.07
N ARG A 264 11.52 2.82 4.37
CA ARG A 264 12.72 3.49 4.86
C ARG A 264 12.71 4.93 4.39
N ARG A 265 13.07 5.87 5.26
CA ARG A 265 13.26 7.28 4.85
C ARG A 265 14.37 7.37 3.79
N PHE A 266 14.26 8.36 2.90
CA PHE A 266 15.40 8.70 2.06
C PHE A 266 16.50 9.39 2.90
N TRP A 267 17.73 8.99 2.62
CA TRP A 267 18.96 9.57 3.17
C TRP A 267 19.85 10.01 2.01
N GLY A 268 20.67 11.02 2.21
CA GLY A 268 21.48 11.60 1.14
C GLY A 268 21.93 13.01 1.47
N GLN A 269 22.57 13.65 0.49
CA GLN A 269 22.96 15.05 0.53
C GLN A 269 22.37 15.76 -0.66
N GLN A 270 21.89 16.99 -0.48
CA GLN A 270 21.47 17.82 -1.59
C GLN A 270 22.71 18.25 -2.37
N MET A 271 22.74 17.97 -3.67
CA MET A 271 23.79 18.51 -4.53
C MET A 271 23.48 19.98 -4.81
N ASN A 272 24.38 20.86 -4.36
CA ASN A 272 24.35 22.27 -4.74
C ASN A 272 25.02 22.40 -6.10
N ILE A 273 24.23 22.40 -7.17
CA ILE A 273 24.72 22.72 -8.51
C ILE A 273 24.84 24.25 -8.58
N PHE A 274 26.05 24.74 -8.86
CA PHE A 274 26.48 26.13 -8.74
C PHE A 274 25.42 27.17 -9.17
N GLY A 275 24.98 28.01 -8.23
CA GLY A 275 24.32 29.30 -8.50
C GLY A 275 22.84 29.26 -8.89
N THR A 276 22.22 28.10 -9.06
CA THR A 276 20.76 28.03 -9.18
C THR A 276 20.15 28.02 -7.78
N GLU A 277 19.08 28.80 -7.58
CA GLU A 277 18.28 28.74 -6.35
C GLU A 277 18.00 27.28 -6.03
N SER A 278 18.47 26.82 -4.87
CA SER A 278 18.34 25.43 -4.49
C SER A 278 16.86 25.09 -4.53
N VAL A 279 16.45 24.17 -5.41
CA VAL A 279 15.11 23.58 -5.34
C VAL A 279 15.07 22.82 -4.02
N ALA A 280 14.62 23.50 -2.97
CA ALA A 280 14.51 22.92 -1.64
C ALA A 280 13.37 21.91 -1.70
N LEU A 281 13.70 20.66 -1.97
CA LEU A 281 12.79 19.55 -1.75
C LEU A 281 12.64 19.38 -0.24
N ALA A 282 11.80 20.21 0.37
CA ALA A 282 11.48 20.14 1.79
C ALA A 282 11.10 18.69 2.14
N LYS A 283 11.63 18.17 3.25
CA LYS A 283 11.36 16.81 3.75
C LYS A 283 11.85 15.66 2.86
N LEU A 284 12.77 15.90 1.90
CA LEU A 284 13.41 14.82 1.12
C LEU A 284 14.32 13.96 1.98
N LEU A 285 15.15 14.60 2.80
CA LEU A 285 16.20 13.94 3.58
C LEU A 285 15.81 13.99 5.05
N SER A 286 15.80 12.83 5.70
CA SER A 286 15.66 12.79 7.16
C SER A 286 16.95 13.31 7.81
N THR A 287 16.79 14.13 8.85
CA THR A 287 17.92 14.70 9.63
C THR A 287 18.44 13.76 10.70
N VAL A 288 17.74 12.66 11.00
CA VAL A 288 18.05 11.76 12.12
C VAL A 288 18.24 10.32 11.63
N GLN A 289 19.48 9.90 11.37
CA GLN A 289 19.78 8.53 10.89
C GLN A 289 19.57 7.51 12.01
N GLN A 290 18.49 6.70 11.90
CA GLN A 290 18.30 5.52 12.73
C GLN A 290 18.25 4.30 11.82
N GLN A 291 19.23 3.41 11.98
CA GLN A 291 19.29 2.12 11.29
C GLN A 291 19.07 1.01 12.30
N ALA A 292 18.15 0.10 12.00
CA ALA A 292 17.94 -1.11 12.78
C ALA A 292 18.89 -2.19 12.24
N PHE A 293 19.74 -2.72 13.11
CA PHE A 293 20.62 -3.84 12.79
C PHE A 293 20.15 -5.08 13.53
N MET A 294 20.02 -6.21 12.83
CA MET A 294 19.98 -7.50 13.51
C MET A 294 21.42 -7.90 13.82
N LEU A 295 21.73 -7.93 15.11
CA LEU A 295 23.03 -8.41 15.59
C LEU A 295 22.99 -9.95 15.66
N PRO A 296 24.05 -10.65 15.23
CA PRO A 296 24.18 -12.09 15.42
C PRO A 296 23.97 -12.51 16.88
N ALA A 297 23.52 -13.76 17.09
CA ALA A 297 23.38 -14.30 18.43
C ALA A 297 24.73 -14.28 19.17
N GLY A 298 24.72 -13.84 20.44
CA GLY A 298 25.92 -13.73 21.27
C GLY A 298 26.66 -12.39 21.18
N VAL A 299 26.17 -11.45 20.37
CA VAL A 299 26.71 -10.09 20.32
C VAL A 299 26.29 -9.32 21.59
N ASP A 300 27.29 -8.80 22.31
CA ASP A 300 27.12 -8.08 23.57
C ASP A 300 26.61 -6.65 23.34
N VAL A 301 25.29 -6.46 23.38
CA VAL A 301 24.60 -5.18 23.13
C VAL A 301 25.03 -4.02 24.05
N THR A 302 25.79 -4.29 25.11
CA THR A 302 26.32 -3.25 26.01
C THR A 302 27.62 -2.63 25.50
N LYS A 303 28.27 -3.25 24.51
CA LYS A 303 29.51 -2.75 23.92
C LYS A 303 29.23 -1.95 22.65
N PRO A 304 29.99 -0.87 22.39
CA PRO A 304 29.90 -0.16 21.12
C PRO A 304 30.32 -1.08 19.97
N PHE A 305 29.50 -1.14 18.93
CA PHE A 305 29.79 -1.87 17.70
C PHE A 305 30.15 -0.89 16.59
N PRO A 306 31.36 -0.99 16.01
CA PRO A 306 31.67 -0.20 14.84
C PRO A 306 30.80 -0.69 13.67
N VAL A 307 29.84 0.13 13.27
CA VAL A 307 29.07 -0.11 12.05
C VAL A 307 29.72 0.68 10.92
N GLN A 308 30.17 -0.02 9.89
CA GLN A 308 30.64 0.61 8.66
C GLN A 308 29.47 0.68 7.68
N CYS A 309 28.87 1.86 7.53
CA CYS A 309 27.86 2.12 6.51
C CYS A 309 28.43 3.05 5.45
N PHE A 310 28.38 2.62 4.18
CA PHE A 310 28.81 3.41 3.03
C PHE A 310 30.23 3.98 3.17
N GLY A 311 31.15 3.22 3.77
CA GLY A 311 32.55 3.63 3.95
C GLY A 311 32.78 4.70 5.03
N ARG A 312 31.78 5.02 5.87
CA ARG A 312 31.94 5.90 7.04
C ARG A 312 31.80 5.09 8.34
N TYR A 313 32.63 5.43 9.31
CA TYR A 313 32.52 4.93 10.68
C TYR A 313 31.47 5.75 11.42
N LEU A 314 30.45 5.08 11.96
CA LEU A 314 29.60 5.65 12.99
C LEU A 314 30.23 5.29 14.34
N GLN A 315 30.67 6.31 15.09
CA GLN A 315 31.12 6.19 16.49
C GLN A 315 29.92 6.36 17.43
#